data_AF-A0A5B8W4Y5-F1
#
_entry.id   AF-A0A5B8W4Y5-F1
#
_cell.length_a   1.000
_cell.length_b   1.000
_cell.length_c   1.000
_cell.angle_alpha   90.00
_cell.angle_beta   90.00
_cell.angle_gamma   90.00
#
_symmetry.space_group_name_H-M   'P 1'
#
loop_
_entity.id
_entity.type
_entity.pdbx_description
1 polymer ?
#
loop_
_entity_poly.entity_id
_entity_poly.type
_entity_poly.pdbx_seq_one_letter_code
_entity_poly.pdbx_strand_id
1 'polypeptide(L)'
;MKAFEIRVGQGQRLLKFEPQDKVNQFKIYAADKAEDWIDYEQSRSVDVPQDGLLGIITVYSDHHFDFDGPGAFTGQDLLSIAAQIVKHPQFKAE
;
A
#
# COMPACT_ATOMS: atom_id res chain seq x y z
N MET A 1 -6.14 8.14 -13.47
CA MET A 1 -6.49 6.98 -12.63
C MET A 1 -7.38 7.47 -11.50
N LYS A 2 -8.15 6.60 -10.86
CA LYS A 2 -8.95 6.91 -9.67
C LYS A 2 -8.36 6.20 -8.46
N ALA A 3 -8.64 6.71 -7.26
CA ALA A 3 -8.31 6.02 -6.03
C ALA A 3 -9.06 4.69 -5.93
N PHE A 4 -8.45 3.70 -5.29
CA PHE A 4 -9.03 2.37 -5.08
C PHE A 4 -8.51 1.74 -3.78
N GLU A 5 -9.11 0.64 -3.38
CA GLU A 5 -8.78 -0.03 -2.12
C GLU A 5 -8.45 -1.51 -2.37
N ILE A 6 -7.48 -2.05 -1.65
CA ILE A 6 -7.13 -3.47 -1.69
C ILE A 6 -6.94 -3.99 -0.25
N ARG A 7 -7.14 -5.29 -0.05
CA ARG A 7 -6.89 -5.96 1.24
C ARG A 7 -5.59 -6.74 1.19
N VAL A 8 -4.72 -6.55 2.18
CA VAL A 8 -3.38 -7.17 2.19
C VAL A 8 -3.05 -7.88 3.50
N GLY A 9 -2.17 -8.88 3.39
CA GLY A 9 -1.68 -9.67 4.52
C GLY A 9 -2.72 -10.62 5.12
N GLN A 10 -2.29 -11.41 6.10
CA GLN A 10 -3.16 -12.35 6.82
C GLN A 10 -4.26 -11.64 7.63
N GLY A 11 -4.01 -10.39 8.06
CA GLY A 11 -4.98 -9.55 8.76
C GLY A 11 -6.02 -8.87 7.85
N GLN A 12 -5.98 -9.09 6.53
CA GLN A 12 -6.94 -8.49 5.57
C GLN A 12 -7.07 -6.96 5.68
N ARG A 13 -5.97 -6.27 6.00
CA ARG A 13 -5.93 -4.82 6.20
C ARG A 13 -6.30 -4.09 4.92
N LEU A 14 -7.26 -3.20 5.01
CA LEU A 14 -7.71 -2.35 3.92
C LEU A 14 -6.75 -1.17 3.75
N LEU A 15 -6.21 -1.09 2.55
CA LEU A 15 -5.32 -0.05 2.10
C LEU A 15 -5.98 0.74 0.99
N LYS A 16 -5.92 2.07 1.07
CA LYS A 16 -6.37 2.97 0.02
C LYS A 16 -5.18 3.46 -0.79
N PHE A 17 -5.29 3.35 -2.11
CA PHE A 17 -4.28 3.75 -3.09
C PHE A 17 -4.77 4.98 -3.82
N GLU A 18 -4.05 6.08 -3.68
CA GLU A 18 -4.34 7.32 -4.39
C GLU A 18 -3.34 7.55 -5.52
N PRO A 19 -3.78 7.60 -6.79
CA PRO A 19 -2.88 7.79 -7.92
C PRO A 19 -2.15 9.12 -7.83
N GLN A 20 -0.89 9.12 -8.23
CA GLN A 20 -0.03 10.31 -8.32
C GLN A 20 0.16 10.73 -9.79
N ASP A 21 1.00 11.74 -10.02
CA ASP A 21 1.27 12.27 -11.36
C ASP A 21 2.01 11.26 -12.27
N LYS A 22 2.78 10.33 -11.68
CA LYS A 22 3.47 9.26 -12.41
C LYS A 22 2.55 8.06 -12.65
N VAL A 23 2.74 7.40 -13.80
CA VAL A 23 2.04 6.16 -14.14
C VAL A 23 2.33 5.09 -13.09
N ASN A 24 1.29 4.38 -12.65
CA ASN A 24 1.35 3.30 -11.66
C ASN A 24 2.03 3.69 -10.33
N GLN A 25 2.08 4.99 -10.02
CA GLN A 25 2.52 5.49 -8.74
C GLN A 25 1.32 5.83 -7.85
N PHE A 26 1.34 5.34 -6.61
CA PHE A 26 0.24 5.46 -5.68
C PHE A 26 0.74 5.82 -4.29
N LYS A 27 0.09 6.78 -3.63
CA LYS A 27 0.18 6.94 -2.17
C LYS A 27 -0.68 5.86 -1.51
N ILE A 28 -0.12 5.22 -0.49
CA ILE A 28 -0.79 4.18 0.28
C ILE A 28 -1.24 4.76 1.61
N TYR A 29 -2.53 4.65 1.89
CA TYR A 29 -3.12 5.06 3.15
C TYR A 29 -3.72 3.87 3.88
N ALA A 30 -3.65 3.89 5.21
CA ALA A 30 -4.50 3.06 6.05
C ALA A 30 -5.96 3.47 5.83
N ALA A 31 -6.80 2.55 5.33
CA ALA A 31 -8.23 2.82 5.12
C ALA A 31 -9.09 2.30 6.29
N ASP A 32 -8.58 1.31 7.03
CA ASP A 32 -9.19 0.85 8.28
C ASP A 32 -9.00 1.87 9.41
N LYS A 33 -9.72 1.68 10.52
CA LYS A 33 -9.60 2.57 11.69
C LYS A 33 -8.21 2.40 12.32
N ALA A 34 -7.71 3.45 12.97
CA ALA A 34 -6.44 3.41 13.69
C ALA A 34 -6.36 2.21 14.66
N GLU A 35 -7.47 1.86 15.32
CA GLU A 35 -7.56 0.69 16.22
C GLU A 35 -7.19 -0.63 15.55
N ASP A 36 -7.53 -0.83 14.27
CA ASP A 36 -7.16 -2.03 13.49
C ASP A 36 -5.67 -2.04 13.11
N TRP A 37 -5.00 -0.89 13.22
CA TRP A 37 -3.57 -0.71 12.98
C TRP A 37 -2.74 -0.67 14.26
N ILE A 38 -3.32 -0.48 15.45
CA ILE A 38 -2.57 -0.45 16.72
C ILE A 38 -1.82 -1.76 16.97
N ASP A 39 -2.44 -2.91 16.72
CA ASP A 39 -1.76 -4.22 16.84
C ASP A 39 -0.62 -4.36 15.80
N TYR A 40 -0.74 -3.69 14.66
CA TYR A 40 0.29 -3.64 13.63
C TYR A 40 1.45 -2.73 14.02
N GLU A 41 1.18 -1.52 14.48
CA GLU A 41 2.16 -0.56 14.98
C GLU A 41 2.97 -1.15 16.14
N GLN A 42 2.31 -1.81 17.09
CA GLN A 42 2.98 -2.46 18.23
C GLN A 42 3.83 -3.67 17.83
N SER A 43 3.39 -4.45 16.84
CA SER A 43 4.16 -5.61 16.36
C SER A 43 5.35 -5.25 15.47
N ARG A 44 5.38 -4.02 14.93
CA ARG A 44 6.35 -3.58 13.91
C ARG A 44 7.17 -2.35 14.30
N SER A 45 6.84 -1.69 15.42
CA SER A 45 7.43 -0.42 15.86
C SER A 45 7.44 0.64 14.76
N VAL A 46 6.30 0.81 14.09
CA VAL A 46 6.13 1.84 13.05
C VAL A 46 5.17 2.88 13.59
N ASP A 47 5.59 4.14 13.56
CA ASP A 47 4.68 5.27 13.78
C ASP A 47 3.86 5.47 12.50
N VAL A 48 2.56 5.13 12.53
CA VAL A 48 1.65 5.54 11.46
C VAL A 48 1.39 7.03 11.63
N PRO A 49 1.73 7.87 10.63
CA PRO A 49 1.52 9.30 10.78
C PRO A 49 0.03 9.62 10.88
N GLN A 50 -0.31 10.76 11.50
CA GLN A 50 -1.69 11.13 11.84
C GLN A 50 -2.63 11.27 10.62
N ASP A 51 -2.06 11.48 9.43
CA ASP A 51 -2.77 11.51 8.15
C ASP A 51 -3.02 10.11 7.55
N GLY A 52 -2.50 9.05 8.18
CA GLY A 52 -2.65 7.66 7.77
C GLY A 52 -1.77 7.27 6.57
N LEU A 53 -0.81 8.11 6.17
CA LEU A 53 0.06 7.84 5.02
C LEU A 53 1.11 6.78 5.39
N LEU A 54 1.05 5.63 4.73
CA LEU A 54 1.96 4.51 4.96
C LEU A 54 3.16 4.50 4.00
N GLY A 55 3.10 5.28 2.91
CA GLY A 55 4.18 5.42 1.94
C GLY A 55 3.68 5.65 0.52
N ILE A 56 4.61 5.59 -0.43
CA ILE A 56 4.39 5.72 -1.87
C ILE A 56 4.96 4.47 -2.54
N ILE A 57 4.17 3.83 -3.39
CA ILE A 57 4.62 2.70 -4.22
C ILE A 57 4.55 3.08 -5.69
N THR A 58 5.56 2.69 -6.46
CA THR A 58 5.56 2.74 -7.92
C THR A 58 5.68 1.32 -8.44
N VAL A 59 4.68 0.85 -9.19
CA VAL A 59 4.61 -0.55 -9.63
C VAL A 59 4.89 -0.66 -11.13
N TYR A 60 5.88 -1.47 -11.50
CA TYR A 60 6.19 -1.78 -12.89
C TYR A 60 5.70 -3.19 -13.27
N SER A 61 5.80 -4.13 -12.33
CA SER A 61 5.22 -5.47 -12.42
C SER A 61 4.87 -6.01 -11.04
N ASP A 62 4.33 -7.24 -10.98
CA ASP A 62 3.98 -7.91 -9.73
C ASP A 62 5.20 -8.23 -8.84
N HIS A 63 6.41 -8.25 -9.43
CA HIS A 63 7.67 -8.49 -8.74
C HIS A 63 8.69 -7.34 -8.86
N HIS A 64 8.36 -6.28 -9.59
CA HIS A 64 9.23 -5.11 -9.78
C HIS A 64 8.47 -3.84 -9.40
N PHE A 65 8.87 -3.26 -8.26
CA PHE A 65 8.27 -2.05 -7.70
C PHE A 65 9.31 -1.29 -6.87
N ASP A 66 9.11 0.02 -6.78
CA ASP A 66 9.80 0.88 -5.82
C ASP A 66 8.83 1.25 -4.69
N PHE A 67 9.28 1.20 -3.45
CA PHE A 67 8.52 1.65 -2.29
C PHE A 67 9.32 2.64 -1.45
N ASP A 68 8.71 3.77 -1.14
CA ASP A 68 9.24 4.80 -0.26
C ASP A 68 8.24 5.05 0.88
N GLY A 69 8.60 4.70 2.10
CA GLY A 69 7.75 4.88 3.26
C GLY A 69 8.39 4.41 4.54
N PRO A 70 7.80 4.76 5.71
CA PRO A 70 8.17 4.14 6.97
C PRO A 70 8.00 2.62 6.84
N GLY A 71 8.77 1.81 7.58
CA GLY A 71 8.84 0.34 7.49
C GLY A 71 7.54 -0.44 7.79
N ALA A 72 6.39 0.12 7.45
CA ALA A 72 5.02 -0.35 7.58
C ALA A 72 4.70 -1.54 6.69
N PHE A 73 5.61 -2.05 5.85
CA PHE A 73 5.36 -3.26 5.06
C PHE A 73 6.60 -4.14 5.01
N THR A 74 6.40 -5.46 5.11
CA THR A 74 7.47 -6.41 4.72
C THR A 74 7.63 -6.47 3.21
N GLY A 75 8.74 -7.04 2.75
CA GLY A 75 8.88 -7.44 1.35
C GLY A 75 7.73 -8.35 0.87
N GLN A 76 7.20 -9.24 1.72
CA GLN A 76 6.07 -10.10 1.35
C GLN A 76 4.75 -9.34 1.24
N ASP A 77 4.52 -8.35 2.11
CA ASP A 77 3.37 -7.45 2.01
C ASP A 77 3.45 -6.64 0.70
N LEU A 78 4.61 -6.07 0.40
CA LEU A 78 4.84 -5.28 -0.81
C LEU A 78 4.67 -6.12 -2.09
N LEU A 79 5.16 -7.36 -2.12
CA LEU A 79 4.91 -8.30 -3.22
C LEU A 79 3.42 -8.58 -3.42
N SER A 80 2.68 -8.80 -2.33
CA SER A 80 1.23 -9.02 -2.39
C SER A 80 0.48 -7.79 -2.86
N ILE A 81 0.89 -6.60 -2.40
CA ILE A 81 0.36 -5.29 -2.83
C ILE A 81 0.58 -5.12 -4.34
N ALA A 82 1.81 -5.26 -4.82
CA ALA A 82 2.15 -5.11 -6.23
C ALA A 82 1.38 -6.09 -7.12
N ALA A 83 1.30 -7.36 -6.73
CA ALA A 83 0.54 -8.39 -7.44
C ALA A 83 -0.97 -8.08 -7.53
N GLN A 84 -1.53 -7.41 -6.52
CA GLN A 84 -2.93 -6.96 -6.54
C GLN A 84 -3.11 -5.70 -7.40
N ILE A 85 -2.19 -4.74 -7.31
CA ILE A 85 -2.23 -3.51 -8.11
C ILE A 85 -2.19 -3.85 -9.60
N VAL A 86 -1.29 -4.72 -10.06
CA VAL A 86 -1.18 -5.10 -11.48
C VAL A 86 -2.45 -5.72 -12.03
N LYS A 87 -3.24 -6.40 -11.19
CA LYS A 87 -4.55 -6.98 -11.56
C LYS A 87 -5.70 -5.97 -11.50
N HIS A 88 -5.46 -4.79 -10.93
CA HIS A 88 -6.50 -3.78 -10.74
C HIS A 88 -6.71 -2.98 -12.04
N PRO A 89 -7.97 -2.62 -12.43
CA PRO A 89 -8.24 -1.86 -13.66
C PRO A 89 -7.59 -0.47 -13.72
N GLN A 90 -7.06 0.03 -12.61
CA GLN A 90 -6.34 1.30 -12.56
C GLN A 90 -4.88 1.17 -12.95
N PHE A 91 -4.30 -0.03 -12.93
CA PHE A 91 -2.96 -0.25 -13.42
C PHE A 91 -2.94 -0.15 -14.95
N LYS A 92 -1.89 0.48 -15.47
CA LYS A 92 -1.64 0.58 -16.91
C LYS A 92 -0.37 -0.19 -17.21
N ALA A 93 -0.50 -1.31 -17.91
CA ALA A 93 0.65 -1.95 -18.53
C ALA A 93 1.21 -0.98 -19.59
N GLU A 94 2.49 -0.64 -19.46
CA GLU A 94 3.25 0.07 -20.51
C GLU A 94 3.79 -0.91 -21.54
#